data_AF-S5M062-F1
#
_entry.id   AF-S5M062-F1
#
_cell.length_a   1.000
_cell.length_b   1.000
_cell.length_c   1.000
_cell.angle_alpha   90.00
_cell.angle_beta   90.00
_cell.angle_gamma   90.00
#
_symmetry.space_group_name_H-M   'P 1'
#
loop_
_entity.id
_entity.type
_entity.pdbx_description
1 polymer ?
#
loop_
_entity_poly.entity_id
_entity_poly.type
_entity_poly.pdbx_seq_one_letter_code
_entity_poly.pdbx_strand_id
1 'polypeptide(L)'
;MNKDILIILLVFIWLLLTLITGILALIFKEKFKDYKIKSTETYEILKLKKEEFTLKETKIGFELPKDEICYYFSDELILHKIKLKNKNAKEDYKKELKETNFSFSIYVTNKRLMVQLNDHYIQYDLKSIVYCNYLLIYVKKQWKLFLELEINDDKYIMKIEDFNLMLTIEEITKKEV
;
A
#
# COMPACT_ATOMS: atom_id res chain seq x y z
N MET A 1 22.15 -46.17 24.14
CA MET A 1 21.01 -45.89 23.25
C MET A 1 21.19 -46.74 22.00
N ASN A 2 20.24 -47.62 21.66
CA ASN A 2 20.43 -48.59 20.59
C ASN A 2 20.45 -47.89 19.22
N LYS A 3 21.38 -48.25 18.33
CA LYS A 3 21.54 -47.61 17.01
C LYS A 3 20.24 -47.66 16.19
N ASP A 4 19.49 -48.75 16.34
CA ASP A 4 18.21 -48.96 15.66
C ASP A 4 17.15 -47.94 16.08
N ILE A 5 17.09 -47.61 17.37
CA ILE A 5 16.15 -46.60 17.90
C ILE A 5 16.49 -45.23 17.31
N LEU A 6 17.77 -44.90 17.17
CA LEU A 6 18.21 -43.64 16.58
C LEU A 6 17.88 -43.55 15.09
N ILE A 7 18.04 -44.65 14.34
CA ILE A 7 17.67 -44.72 12.92
C ILE A 7 16.15 -44.57 12.75
N ILE A 8 15.34 -45.26 13.55
CA ILE A 8 13.87 -45.14 13.53
C ILE A 8 13.44 -43.70 13.78
N LEU A 9 14.06 -43.04 14.77
CA LEU A 9 13.74 -41.66 15.12
C LEU A 9 14.08 -40.69 13.98
N LEU A 10 15.21 -40.87 13.29
CA LEU A 10 15.58 -40.08 12.11
C LEU A 10 14.58 -40.25 10.97
N VAL A 11 14.17 -41.48 10.66
CA VAL A 11 13.17 -41.76 9.62
C VAL A 11 11.83 -41.12 10.00
N PHE A 12 11.43 -41.18 11.27
CA PHE A 12 10.18 -40.58 11.73
C PHE A 12 10.18 -39.05 11.63
N ILE A 13 11.27 -38.38 12.02
CA ILE A 13 11.44 -36.94 11.83
C ILE A 13 11.36 -36.58 10.35
N TRP A 14 12.03 -37.35 9.49
CA TRP A 14 12.01 -37.09 8.05
C TRP A 14 10.60 -37.23 7.44
N LEU A 15 9.85 -38.25 7.85
CA LEU A 15 8.45 -38.42 7.44
C LEU A 15 7.57 -37.27 7.94
N LEU A 16 7.73 -36.84 9.19
CA LEU A 16 7.00 -35.69 9.73
C LEU A 16 7.31 -34.40 8.97
N LEU A 17 8.58 -34.12 8.67
CA LEU A 17 8.97 -32.95 7.87
C LEU A 17 8.36 -32.99 6.47
N THR A 18 8.33 -34.17 5.84
CA THR A 18 7.70 -34.37 4.52
C THR A 18 6.18 -34.14 4.57
N LEU A 19 5.52 -34.60 5.64
CA LEU A 19 4.09 -34.35 5.84
C LEU A 19 3.82 -32.84 6.04
N ILE A 20 4.62 -32.17 6.86
CA ILE A 20 4.50 -30.73 7.13
C ILE A 20 4.68 -29.93 5.83
N THR A 21 5.70 -30.24 5.01
CA THR A 21 5.91 -29.55 3.74
C THR A 21 4.77 -29.81 2.75
N GLY A 22 4.23 -31.02 2.70
CA GLY A 22 3.04 -31.35 1.91
C GLY A 22 1.81 -30.51 2.30
N ILE A 23 1.54 -30.38 3.60
CA ILE A 23 0.44 -29.55 4.11
C ILE A 23 0.66 -28.07 3.75
N LEU A 24 1.89 -27.55 3.94
CA LEU A 24 2.23 -26.17 3.57
C LEU A 24 2.06 -25.91 2.06
N ALA A 25 2.43 -26.87 1.22
CA ALA A 25 2.29 -26.77 -0.22
C ALA A 25 0.81 -26.69 -0.65
N LEU A 26 -0.07 -27.46 0.00
CA LEU A 26 -1.51 -27.39 -0.25
C LEU A 26 -2.10 -26.02 0.14
N ILE A 27 -1.75 -25.52 1.33
CA ILE A 27 -2.19 -24.19 1.80
C ILE A 27 -1.68 -23.10 0.85
N PHE A 28 -0.42 -23.17 0.41
CA PHE A 28 0.15 -22.22 -0.52
C PHE A 28 -0.55 -22.26 -1.89
N LYS A 29 -0.84 -23.45 -2.41
CA LYS A 29 -1.53 -23.64 -3.68
C LYS A 29 -2.91 -22.95 -3.69
N GLU A 30 -3.69 -23.11 -2.64
CA GLU A 30 -4.99 -22.45 -2.49
C GLU A 30 -4.83 -20.93 -2.42
N LYS A 31 -3.93 -20.45 -1.56
CA LYS A 31 -3.64 -19.02 -1.42
C LYS A 31 -3.18 -18.36 -2.72
N PHE A 32 -2.36 -19.06 -3.50
CA PHE A 32 -1.85 -18.57 -4.79
C PHE A 32 -2.92 -18.57 -5.89
N LYS A 33 -3.83 -19.55 -5.88
CA LYS A 33 -4.99 -19.56 -6.78
C LYS A 33 -5.89 -18.35 -6.51
N ASP A 34 -6.18 -18.08 -5.25
CA ASP A 34 -6.98 -16.92 -4.83
C ASP A 34 -6.30 -15.59 -5.20
N TYR A 35 -4.97 -15.51 -5.02
CA TYR A 35 -4.18 -14.35 -5.44
C TYR A 35 -4.35 -14.05 -6.94
N LYS A 36 -4.23 -15.08 -7.80
CA LYS A 36 -4.38 -14.90 -9.24
C LYS A 36 -5.74 -14.34 -9.61
N ILE A 37 -6.80 -14.90 -9.03
CA ILE A 37 -8.18 -14.45 -9.26
C ILE A 37 -8.30 -12.96 -8.87
N LYS A 38 -7.91 -12.61 -7.65
CA LYS A 38 -7.98 -11.23 -7.14
C LYS A 38 -7.13 -10.27 -7.96
N SER A 39 -5.95 -10.69 -8.39
CA SER A 39 -5.06 -9.89 -9.24
C SER A 39 -5.69 -9.58 -10.59
N THR A 40 -6.29 -10.59 -11.24
CA THR A 40 -6.98 -10.40 -12.52
C THR A 40 -8.19 -9.49 -12.35
N GLU A 41 -9.04 -9.73 -11.34
CA GLU A 41 -10.20 -8.88 -11.02
C GLU A 41 -9.77 -7.41 -10.82
N THR A 42 -8.74 -7.19 -10.02
CA THR A 42 -8.21 -5.85 -9.72
C THR A 42 -7.70 -5.15 -10.98
N TYR A 43 -6.98 -5.88 -11.83
CA TYR A 43 -6.45 -5.35 -13.09
C TYR A 43 -7.56 -4.93 -14.06
N GLU A 44 -8.59 -5.74 -14.22
CA GLU A 44 -9.73 -5.40 -15.08
C GLU A 44 -10.49 -4.17 -14.56
N ILE A 45 -10.71 -4.08 -13.24
CA ILE A 45 -11.33 -2.89 -12.62
C ILE A 45 -10.47 -1.64 -12.88
N LEU A 46 -9.16 -1.75 -12.69
CA LEU A 46 -8.24 -0.63 -12.94
C LEU A 46 -8.30 -0.20 -14.40
N LYS A 47 -8.28 -1.14 -15.35
CA LYS A 47 -8.35 -0.85 -16.77
C LYS A 47 -9.62 -0.06 -17.13
N LEU A 48 -10.78 -0.53 -16.66
CA LEU A 48 -12.05 0.18 -16.85
C LEU A 48 -12.02 1.57 -16.22
N LYS A 49 -11.53 1.68 -14.97
CA LYS A 49 -11.44 2.97 -14.28
C LYS A 49 -10.51 3.94 -14.98
N LYS A 50 -9.43 3.46 -15.57
CA LYS A 50 -8.48 4.29 -16.32
C LYS A 50 -9.10 4.85 -17.60
N GLU A 51 -9.93 4.07 -18.29
CA GLU A 51 -10.66 4.54 -19.48
C GLU A 51 -11.73 5.59 -19.14
N GLU A 52 -12.38 5.46 -17.98
CA GLU A 52 -13.41 6.39 -17.48
C GLU A 52 -12.83 7.62 -16.76
N PHE A 53 -11.54 7.58 -16.40
CA PHE A 53 -10.97 8.58 -15.51
C PHE A 53 -10.86 9.94 -16.19
N THR A 54 -11.32 10.97 -15.49
CA THR A 54 -11.13 12.36 -15.90
C THR A 54 -10.69 13.15 -14.68
N LEU A 55 -9.56 13.84 -14.81
CA LEU A 55 -9.06 14.73 -13.77
C LEU A 55 -10.07 15.86 -13.56
N LYS A 56 -10.64 15.94 -12.35
CA LYS A 56 -11.62 16.97 -11.97
C LYS A 56 -11.14 17.70 -10.73
N GLU A 57 -11.42 18.99 -10.69
CA GLU A 57 -11.18 19.80 -9.51
C GLU A 57 -12.05 19.30 -8.34
N THR A 58 -11.41 19.11 -7.20
CA THR A 58 -12.06 18.69 -5.96
C THR A 58 -12.19 19.89 -5.03
N LYS A 59 -13.42 20.20 -4.61
CA LYS A 59 -13.66 21.26 -3.64
C LYS A 59 -13.23 20.80 -2.25
N ILE A 60 -12.44 21.62 -1.58
CA ILE A 60 -11.94 21.39 -0.22
C ILE A 60 -12.37 22.53 0.70
N GLY A 61 -12.54 22.22 1.99
CA GLY A 61 -13.05 23.16 2.99
C GLY A 61 -12.04 24.20 3.49
N PHE A 62 -10.86 24.31 2.86
CA PHE A 62 -9.78 25.19 3.27
C PHE A 62 -9.17 25.91 2.07
N GLU A 63 -8.56 27.08 2.33
CA GLU A 63 -7.97 27.92 1.29
C GLU A 63 -6.61 27.34 0.84
N LEU A 64 -6.44 27.21 -0.48
CA LEU A 64 -5.16 26.86 -1.08
C LEU A 64 -4.33 28.12 -1.37
N PRO A 65 -2.99 28.00 -1.46
CA PRO A 65 -2.16 29.06 -1.99
C PRO A 65 -2.63 29.51 -3.37
N LYS A 66 -2.31 30.75 -3.72
CA LYS A 66 -2.58 31.30 -5.05
C LYS A 66 -1.98 30.36 -6.11
N ASP A 67 -2.76 30.13 -7.16
CA ASP A 67 -2.41 29.28 -8.31
C ASP A 67 -2.30 27.77 -8.02
N GLU A 68 -2.91 27.31 -6.91
CA GLU A 68 -3.10 25.88 -6.65
C GLU A 68 -4.55 25.44 -6.84
N ILE A 69 -4.72 24.28 -7.49
CA ILE A 69 -6.01 23.63 -7.72
C ILE A 69 -5.91 22.21 -7.17
N CYS A 70 -6.85 21.82 -6.30
CA CYS A 70 -6.93 20.47 -5.75
C CYS A 70 -7.60 19.52 -6.74
N TYR A 71 -7.01 18.34 -6.95
CA TYR A 71 -7.56 17.30 -7.81
C TYR A 71 -7.90 16.01 -7.08
N TYR A 72 -7.42 15.86 -5.85
CA TYR A 72 -7.77 14.74 -4.99
C TYR A 72 -7.69 15.18 -3.53
N PHE A 73 -8.69 14.78 -2.75
CA PHE A 73 -8.68 14.91 -1.31
C PHE A 73 -9.39 13.71 -0.69
N SER A 74 -8.77 13.12 0.33
CA SER A 74 -9.41 12.14 1.20
C SER A 74 -8.86 12.33 2.61
N ASP A 75 -9.75 12.38 3.59
CA ASP A 75 -9.50 12.59 5.02
C ASP A 75 -9.61 11.31 5.87
N GLU A 76 -10.08 10.22 5.27
CA GLU A 76 -10.34 8.94 5.95
C GLU A 76 -9.51 7.78 5.37
N LEU A 77 -8.31 8.05 4.85
CA LEU A 77 -7.43 6.97 4.39
C LEU A 77 -6.86 6.21 5.58
N ILE A 78 -6.81 4.88 5.45
CA ILE A 78 -6.28 4.01 6.51
C ILE A 78 -4.85 3.62 6.16
N LEU A 79 -3.89 4.10 6.96
CA LEU A 79 -2.49 3.77 6.84
C LEU A 79 -2.21 2.36 7.36
N HIS A 80 -1.71 1.49 6.49
CA HIS A 80 -1.30 0.13 6.84
C HIS A 80 0.15 0.08 7.32
N LYS A 81 1.03 0.80 6.62
CA LYS A 81 2.45 0.84 6.93
C LYS A 81 3.06 2.14 6.43
N ILE A 82 3.98 2.68 7.21
CA ILE A 82 4.77 3.84 6.84
C ILE A 82 6.25 3.55 7.11
N LYS A 83 7.10 3.99 6.18
CA LYS A 83 8.55 4.06 6.38
C LYS A 83 8.97 5.47 6.01
N LEU A 84 9.23 6.27 7.03
CA LEU A 84 9.92 7.56 6.83
C LEU A 84 11.42 7.29 6.84
N LYS A 85 12.22 8.05 6.09
CA LYS A 85 13.70 8.03 6.17
C LYS A 85 14.22 9.30 6.83
N ASN A 86 13.54 10.44 6.62
CA ASN A 86 13.86 11.71 7.27
C ASN A 86 13.86 11.56 8.81
N LYS A 87 14.99 11.89 9.45
CA LYS A 87 15.16 11.72 10.90
C LYS A 87 14.23 12.64 11.71
N ASN A 88 14.03 13.88 11.27
CA ASN A 88 13.17 14.82 11.98
C ASN A 88 11.72 14.33 11.95
N ALA A 89 11.24 13.96 10.75
CA ALA A 89 9.92 13.36 10.60
C ALA A 89 9.79 12.07 11.46
N LYS A 90 10.79 11.18 11.47
CA LYS A 90 10.74 9.99 12.34
C LYS A 90 10.57 10.29 13.82
N GLU A 91 11.20 11.34 14.31
CA GLU A 91 11.09 11.74 15.72
C GLU A 91 9.72 12.33 16.00
N ASP A 92 9.22 13.18 15.11
CA ASP A 92 7.88 13.77 15.17
C ASP A 92 6.79 12.69 15.12
N TYR A 93 7.01 11.61 14.37
CA TYR A 93 6.01 10.55 14.10
C TYR A 93 6.28 9.20 14.82
N LYS A 94 7.08 9.20 15.89
CA LYS A 94 7.53 7.96 16.55
C LYS A 94 6.40 7.13 17.16
N LYS A 95 5.26 7.75 17.50
CA LYS A 95 4.07 7.07 18.03
C LYS A 95 3.28 6.41 16.89
N GLU A 96 3.12 7.14 15.80
CA GLU A 96 2.37 6.82 14.59
C GLU A 96 3.04 5.70 13.81
N LEU A 97 4.37 5.68 13.76
CA LEU A 97 5.17 4.59 13.17
C LEU A 97 4.94 3.23 13.87
N LYS A 98 4.39 3.22 15.09
CA LYS A 98 4.09 2.00 15.86
C LYS A 98 2.63 1.58 15.75
N GLU A 99 1.75 2.46 15.29
CA GLU A 99 0.32 2.18 15.17
C GLU A 99 0.02 1.60 13.78
N THR A 100 -0.78 0.53 13.77
CA THR A 100 -1.28 -0.07 12.53
C THR A 100 -2.74 0.33 12.39
N ASN A 101 -3.16 0.80 11.21
CA ASN A 101 -4.50 1.34 10.91
C ASN A 101 -4.76 2.73 11.51
N PHE A 102 -3.86 3.66 11.23
CA PHE A 102 -3.99 5.06 11.59
C PHE A 102 -4.74 5.82 10.47
N SER A 103 -5.69 6.69 10.82
CA SER A 103 -6.42 7.51 9.84
C SER A 103 -5.58 8.71 9.44
N PHE A 104 -5.48 8.99 8.15
CA PHE A 104 -4.67 10.09 7.66
C PHE A 104 -5.29 10.71 6.41
N SER A 105 -4.91 11.95 6.14
CA SER A 105 -5.43 12.67 4.98
C SER A 105 -4.36 12.80 3.91
N ILE A 106 -4.77 12.68 2.65
CA ILE A 106 -3.95 13.05 1.50
C ILE A 106 -4.73 14.05 0.68
N TYR A 107 -4.04 15.09 0.20
CA TYR A 107 -4.49 15.80 -0.97
C TYR A 107 -3.39 15.99 -2.00
N VAL A 108 -3.82 16.13 -3.24
CA VAL A 108 -2.96 16.34 -4.40
C VAL A 108 -3.44 17.58 -5.13
N THR A 109 -2.55 18.54 -5.33
CA THR A 109 -2.78 19.72 -6.16
C THR A 109 -2.01 19.61 -7.47
N ASN A 110 -2.16 20.61 -8.34
CA ASN A 110 -1.31 20.81 -9.52
C ASN A 110 0.17 21.07 -9.21
N LYS A 111 0.58 21.26 -7.94
CA LYS A 111 1.97 21.59 -7.58
C LYS A 111 2.58 20.70 -6.51
N ARG A 112 1.77 20.12 -5.63
CA ARG A 112 2.27 19.37 -4.48
C ARG A 112 1.33 18.26 -4.05
N LEU A 113 1.91 17.30 -3.34
CA LEU A 113 1.21 16.30 -2.59
C LEU A 113 1.42 16.59 -1.10
N MET A 114 0.33 16.66 -0.35
CA MET A 114 0.38 16.82 1.10
C MET A 114 -0.19 15.58 1.78
N VAL A 115 0.56 15.08 2.76
CA VAL A 115 0.14 14.01 3.66
C VAL A 115 -0.04 14.61 5.04
N GLN A 116 -1.25 14.51 5.59
CA GLN A 116 -1.55 14.91 6.95
C GLN A 116 -1.60 13.68 7.85
N LEU A 117 -0.75 13.64 8.86
CA LEU A 117 -0.75 12.64 9.92
C LEU A 117 -1.11 13.35 11.24
N ASN A 118 -2.33 13.18 11.75
CA ASN A 118 -2.88 13.96 12.87
C ASN A 118 -2.75 15.47 12.63
N ASP A 119 -2.06 16.18 13.52
CA ASP A 119 -1.88 17.63 13.51
C ASP A 119 -0.66 18.09 12.69
N HIS A 120 0.03 17.16 12.03
CA HIS A 120 1.25 17.48 11.30
C HIS A 120 1.09 17.21 9.80
N TYR A 121 1.75 18.06 9.01
CA TYR A 121 1.67 18.06 7.57
C TYR A 121 3.05 17.84 6.96
N ILE A 122 3.13 16.89 6.04
CA ILE A 122 4.31 16.67 5.22
C ILE A 122 3.96 17.06 3.79
N GLN A 123 4.70 18.03 3.27
CA GLN A 123 4.53 18.53 1.92
C GLN A 123 5.63 18.01 1.02
N TYR A 124 5.24 17.56 -0.16
CA TYR A 124 6.13 17.06 -1.18
C TYR A 124 5.85 17.75 -2.51
N ASP A 125 6.91 18.05 -3.26
CA ASP A 125 6.78 18.40 -4.67
C ASP A 125 6.29 17.17 -5.45
N LEU A 126 5.42 17.35 -6.46
CA LEU A 126 4.96 16.26 -7.32
C LEU A 126 6.12 15.55 -8.02
N LYS A 127 7.20 16.27 -8.33
CA LYS A 127 8.43 15.72 -8.94
C LYS A 127 9.17 14.75 -8.02
N SER A 128 8.88 14.79 -6.72
CA SER A 128 9.47 13.89 -5.73
C SER A 128 8.78 12.53 -5.71
N ILE A 129 7.63 12.37 -6.36
CA ILE A 129 6.91 11.09 -6.40
C ILE A 129 7.71 10.11 -7.25
N VAL A 130 8.21 9.04 -6.62
CA VAL A 130 8.98 7.99 -7.29
C VAL A 130 8.04 7.01 -7.98
N TYR A 131 7.00 6.56 -7.27
CA TYR A 131 5.91 5.79 -7.86
C TYR A 131 4.66 5.81 -6.97
N CYS A 132 3.53 5.52 -7.59
CA CYS A 132 2.26 5.29 -6.92
C CYS A 132 1.58 4.10 -7.61
N ASN A 133 1.54 2.95 -6.95
CA ASN A 133 1.03 1.71 -7.53
C ASN A 133 0.15 0.94 -6.54
N TYR A 134 -0.80 0.17 -7.06
CA TYR A 134 -1.59 -0.73 -6.24
C TYR A 134 -0.82 -2.03 -5.95
N LEU A 135 -1.21 -2.70 -4.87
CA LEU A 135 -0.68 -4.01 -4.49
C LEU A 135 -1.70 -4.81 -3.68
N LEU A 136 -1.56 -6.13 -3.71
CA LEU A 136 -2.38 -7.05 -2.92
C LEU A 136 -1.58 -7.58 -1.73
N ILE A 137 -2.06 -7.33 -0.50
CA ILE A 137 -1.47 -7.90 0.72
C ILE A 137 -2.41 -8.94 1.29
N TYR A 138 -1.86 -10.10 1.67
CA TYR A 138 -2.60 -11.14 2.36
C TYR A 138 -2.68 -10.85 3.87
N VAL A 139 -3.84 -10.39 4.33
CA VAL A 139 -4.06 -10.00 5.73
C VAL A 139 -5.33 -10.69 6.23
N LYS A 140 -5.29 -11.31 7.42
CA LYS A 140 -6.43 -12.03 8.03
C LYS A 140 -7.09 -13.05 7.07
N LYS A 141 -6.25 -13.85 6.39
CA LYS A 141 -6.65 -14.89 5.42
C LYS A 141 -7.32 -14.39 4.13
N GLN A 142 -7.24 -13.09 3.82
CA GLN A 142 -7.83 -12.52 2.61
C GLN A 142 -6.81 -11.62 1.89
N TRP A 143 -6.83 -11.63 0.56
CA TRP A 143 -6.13 -10.62 -0.23
C TRP A 143 -6.90 -9.31 -0.19
N LYS A 144 -6.24 -8.25 0.26
CA LYS A 144 -6.79 -6.91 0.32
C LYS A 144 -5.99 -5.97 -0.58
N LEU A 145 -6.68 -5.01 -1.16
CA LEU A 145 -6.11 -3.99 -2.02
C LEU A 145 -5.51 -2.87 -1.18
N PHE A 146 -4.29 -2.50 -1.52
CA PHE A 146 -3.57 -1.37 -0.96
C PHE A 146 -2.96 -0.54 -2.08
N LEU A 147 -2.65 0.70 -1.77
CA LEU A 147 -1.82 1.57 -2.58
C LEU A 147 -0.49 1.77 -1.88
N GLU A 148 0.59 1.72 -2.65
CA GLU A 148 1.92 2.08 -2.23
C GLU A 148 2.34 3.34 -2.97
N LEU A 149 2.58 4.37 -2.16
CA LEU A 149 3.03 5.69 -2.57
C LEU A 149 4.44 5.87 -2.01
N GLU A 150 5.41 6.01 -2.91
CA GLU A 150 6.80 6.30 -2.57
C GLU A 150 7.16 7.69 -3.08
N ILE A 151 7.60 8.54 -2.15
CA ILE A 151 7.95 9.93 -2.40
C ILE A 151 9.34 10.17 -1.82
N ASN A 152 10.32 10.48 -2.69
CA ASN A 152 11.74 10.42 -2.36
C ASN A 152 12.11 9.05 -1.77
N ASP A 153 12.37 9.01 -0.47
CA ASP A 153 12.73 7.83 0.31
C ASP A 153 11.63 7.41 1.31
N ASP A 154 10.53 8.17 1.36
CA ASP A 154 9.41 7.95 2.26
C ASP A 154 8.35 7.11 1.57
N LYS A 155 7.81 6.13 2.30
CA LYS A 155 6.93 5.10 1.74
C LYS A 155 5.68 4.91 2.58
N TYR A 156 4.54 5.04 1.93
CA TYR A 156 3.21 4.96 2.51
C TYR A 156 2.46 3.81 1.85
N ILE A 157 2.05 2.82 2.65
CA ILE A 157 1.16 1.75 2.22
C ILE A 157 -0.18 1.98 2.90
N MET A 158 -1.21 2.23 2.11
CA MET A 158 -2.55 2.60 2.58
C MET A 158 -3.59 1.65 2.01
N LYS A 159 -4.60 1.33 2.81
CA LYS A 159 -5.76 0.58 2.33
C LYS A 159 -6.58 1.50 1.43
N ILE A 160 -6.98 1.01 0.27
CA ILE A 160 -7.80 1.78 -0.68
C ILE A 160 -9.09 1.04 -1.01
N GLU A 161 -10.08 1.82 -1.43
CA GLU A 161 -11.36 1.31 -1.94
C GLU A 161 -11.53 1.61 -3.44
N ASP A 162 -10.81 2.61 -3.95
CA ASP A 162 -10.77 2.99 -5.36
C ASP A 162 -9.33 3.30 -5.83
N PHE A 163 -9.19 3.63 -7.11
CA PHE A 163 -7.91 3.99 -7.73
C PHE A 163 -7.74 5.50 -7.97
N ASN A 164 -8.61 6.33 -7.41
CA ASN A 164 -8.67 7.76 -7.75
C ASN A 164 -7.36 8.48 -7.43
N LEU A 165 -6.76 8.24 -6.26
CA LEU A 165 -5.46 8.82 -5.90
C LEU A 165 -4.37 8.46 -6.91
N MET A 166 -4.28 7.17 -7.25
CA MET A 166 -3.28 6.66 -8.19
C MET A 166 -3.44 7.28 -9.57
N LEU A 167 -4.67 7.30 -10.09
CA LEU A 167 -4.98 7.85 -11.40
C LEU A 167 -4.80 9.38 -11.43
N THR A 168 -5.13 10.09 -10.35
CA THR A 168 -4.84 11.53 -10.20
C THR A 168 -3.35 11.80 -10.29
N ILE A 169 -2.52 11.04 -9.55
CA ILE A 169 -1.07 11.18 -9.61
C ILE A 169 -0.54 10.85 -11.01
N GLU A 170 -1.03 9.79 -11.64
CA GLU A 170 -0.62 9.39 -13.00
C GLU A 170 -0.92 10.51 -14.02
N GLU A 171 -2.11 11.12 -13.96
CA GLU A 171 -2.52 12.16 -14.91
C GLU A 171 -1.84 13.51 -14.67
N ILE A 172 -1.56 13.87 -13.41
CA ILE A 172 -0.84 15.11 -13.10
C ILE A 172 0.63 14.98 -13.50
N THR A 173 1.28 13.87 -13.18
CA THR A 173 2.71 13.67 -13.50
C THR A 173 2.97 13.58 -14.99
N LYS A 174 2.03 13.04 -15.79
CA LYS A 174 2.11 13.09 -17.26
C LYS A 174 2.11 14.50 -17.84
N LYS A 175 1.45 15.47 -17.19
CA LYS A 175 1.35 16.85 -17.69
C LYS A 175 2.58 17.70 -17.39
N GLU A 176 3.43 17.26 -16.46
CA GLU A 176 4.66 17.97 -16.08
C GLU A 176 5.89 17.54 -16.89
N VAL A 177 5.79 16.46 -17.69
CA VAL A 177 6.84 15.96 -18.61
C VAL A 177 6.55 16.44 -20.03
#